data_AF-A0AAW0WD30-F1
#
_entry.id   AF-A0AAW0WD30-F1
#
_cell.length_a   1.000
_cell.length_b   1.000
_cell.length_c   1.000
_cell.angle_alpha   90.00
_cell.angle_beta   90.00
_cell.angle_gamma   90.00
#
_symmetry.space_group_name_H-M   'P 1'
#
loop_
_entity.id
_entity.type
_entity.pdbx_description
1 polymer ?
#
loop_
_entity_poly.entity_id
_entity_poly.type
_entity_poly.pdbx_seq_one_letter_code
_entity_poly.pdbx_strand_id
1 'polypeptide(L)'
;MQLDDILINGWAEVNQGTRNIIQNNFNCCGFYGPKEFAYTNYPISNSCYDTIQEVNQETFTNAQQLKQGGCGAPLKYWLDDNKATWCSILAALGGLQLMCIVLCIHIIHKLKDKAGYKRASDKRRLHDEKGAYSL
;
A
#
# COMPACT_ATOMS: atom_id res chain seq x y z
N MET A 1 13.69 -16.74 -7.83
CA MET A 1 12.37 -16.09 -7.93
C MET A 1 12.42 -15.14 -9.10
N GLN A 2 11.59 -15.37 -10.10
CA GLN A 2 11.49 -14.46 -11.24
C GLN A 2 10.49 -13.35 -10.88
N LEU A 3 10.69 -12.13 -11.39
CA LEU A 3 9.78 -11.00 -11.16
C LEU A 3 8.32 -11.35 -11.55
N ASP A 4 8.17 -12.23 -12.52
CA ASP A 4 6.89 -12.76 -13.00
C ASP A 4 6.09 -13.48 -11.89
N ASP A 5 6.76 -14.25 -11.03
CA ASP A 5 6.13 -14.97 -9.90
C ASP A 5 5.63 -13.98 -8.83
N ILE A 6 6.36 -12.88 -8.64
CA ILE A 6 5.98 -11.83 -7.69
C ILE A 6 4.77 -11.07 -8.24
N LEU A 7 4.78 -10.78 -9.54
CA LEU A 7 3.69 -10.06 -10.21
C LEU A 7 2.39 -10.86 -10.19
N ILE A 8 2.44 -12.17 -10.48
CA ILE A 8 1.24 -13.00 -10.51
C ILE A 8 0.65 -13.18 -9.11
N ASN A 9 1.49 -13.38 -8.09
CA ASN A 9 1.05 -13.50 -6.70
C ASN A 9 0.47 -12.16 -6.21
N GLY A 10 1.16 -11.06 -6.48
CA GLY A 10 0.68 -9.72 -6.16
C GLY A 10 -0.64 -9.41 -6.86
N TRP A 11 -0.78 -9.80 -8.13
CA TRP A 11 -2.04 -9.65 -8.87
C TRP A 11 -3.18 -10.43 -8.23
N ALA A 12 -2.93 -11.64 -7.75
CA ALA A 12 -3.93 -12.47 -7.07
C ALA A 12 -4.40 -11.86 -5.74
N GLU A 13 -3.51 -11.18 -5.01
CA GLU A 13 -3.81 -10.59 -3.70
C GLU A 13 -4.47 -9.21 -3.77
N VAL A 14 -4.21 -8.41 -4.80
CA VAL A 14 -4.81 -7.07 -4.92
C VAL A 14 -6.33 -7.14 -5.15
N ASN A 15 -7.05 -6.22 -4.51
CA ASN A 15 -8.49 -6.11 -4.64
C ASN A 15 -8.91 -5.66 -6.06
N GLN A 16 -10.19 -5.85 -6.39
CA GLN A 16 -10.74 -5.48 -7.71
C GLN A 16 -10.60 -3.99 -8.03
N GLY A 17 -10.72 -3.10 -7.04
CA GLY A 17 -10.55 -1.66 -7.26
C GLY A 17 -9.14 -1.31 -7.74
N THR A 18 -8.12 -1.89 -7.13
CA THR A 18 -6.72 -1.74 -7.54
C THR A 18 -6.50 -2.33 -8.94
N ARG A 19 -7.06 -3.51 -9.24
CA ARG A 19 -6.98 -4.09 -10.60
C ARG A 19 -7.60 -3.17 -11.64
N ASN A 20 -8.75 -2.56 -11.36
CA ASN A 20 -9.41 -1.63 -12.27
C ASN A 20 -8.56 -0.38 -12.56
N ILE A 21 -7.87 0.15 -11.54
CA ILE A 21 -6.94 1.27 -11.71
C ILE A 21 -5.78 0.88 -12.63
N ILE A 22 -5.18 -0.30 -12.42
CA ILE A 22 -4.10 -0.79 -13.27
C ILE A 22 -4.59 -0.99 -14.71
N GLN A 23 -5.75 -1.62 -14.89
CA GLN A 23 -6.37 -1.83 -16.21
C GLN A 23 -6.63 -0.53 -16.97
N ASN A 24 -7.06 0.52 -16.27
CA ASN A 24 -7.24 1.84 -16.86
C ASN A 24 -5.91 2.49 -17.26
N ASN A 25 -4.91 2.46 -16.38
CA ASN A 25 -3.61 3.10 -16.64
C ASN A 25 -2.82 2.43 -17.75
N PHE A 26 -2.87 1.10 -17.85
CA PHE A 26 -2.11 0.33 -18.84
C PHE A 26 -2.94 -0.08 -20.06
N ASN A 27 -4.18 0.39 -20.16
CA ASN A 27 -5.11 0.05 -21.22
C ASN A 27 -5.17 -1.47 -21.51
N CYS A 28 -5.36 -2.27 -20.45
CA CYS A 28 -5.32 -3.72 -20.49
C CYS A 28 -6.51 -4.35 -19.73
N CYS A 29 -6.73 -5.65 -19.89
CA CYS A 29 -7.77 -6.39 -19.17
C CYS A 29 -7.27 -7.76 -18.71
N GLY A 30 -7.50 -8.09 -17.43
CA GLY A 30 -6.97 -9.33 -16.82
C GLY A 30 -5.44 -9.35 -16.79
N PHE A 31 -4.84 -10.34 -16.12
CA PHE A 31 -3.37 -10.47 -16.11
C PHE A 31 -2.86 -11.03 -17.44
N TYR A 32 -3.48 -12.11 -17.91
CA TYR A 32 -3.20 -12.79 -19.18
C TYR A 32 -4.15 -12.39 -20.31
N GLY A 33 -5.02 -11.41 -20.10
CA GLY A 33 -6.03 -10.99 -21.07
C GLY A 33 -7.46 -11.36 -20.64
N PRO A 34 -8.45 -11.04 -21.48
CA PRO A 34 -9.86 -11.24 -21.17
C PRO A 34 -10.29 -12.72 -21.09
N LYS A 35 -9.46 -13.65 -21.59
CA LYS A 35 -9.69 -15.10 -21.49
C LYS A 35 -9.84 -15.62 -20.06
N GLU A 36 -9.31 -14.89 -19.08
CA GLU A 36 -9.47 -15.21 -17.65
C GLU A 36 -10.93 -15.17 -17.20
N PHE A 37 -11.75 -14.36 -17.88
CA PHE A 37 -13.15 -14.18 -17.53
C PHE A 37 -14.08 -15.15 -18.26
N ALA A 38 -13.60 -15.86 -19.29
CA ALA A 38 -14.41 -16.78 -20.09
C ALA A 38 -14.99 -17.96 -19.28
N TYR A 39 -14.33 -18.33 -18.18
CA TYR A 39 -14.71 -19.45 -17.32
C TYR A 39 -15.19 -19.02 -15.94
N THR A 40 -15.37 -17.71 -15.71
CA THR A 40 -15.78 -17.17 -14.43
C THR A 40 -17.05 -16.35 -14.57
N ASN A 41 -18.00 -16.49 -13.66
CA ASN A 41 -19.20 -15.64 -13.61
C ASN A 41 -18.94 -14.24 -13.04
N TYR A 42 -17.66 -13.82 -12.97
CA TYR A 42 -17.33 -12.49 -12.45
C TYR A 42 -17.68 -11.41 -13.48
N PRO A 43 -18.41 -10.36 -13.08
CA PRO A 43 -18.70 -9.25 -13.98
C PRO A 43 -17.41 -8.56 -14.38
N ILE A 44 -17.22 -8.39 -15.69
CA ILE A 44 -16.08 -7.65 -16.25
C ILE A 44 -16.32 -6.16 -15.97
N SER A 45 -15.33 -5.52 -15.36
CA SER A 45 -15.38 -4.09 -15.06
C SER A 45 -15.31 -3.25 -16.34
N ASN A 46 -15.95 -2.07 -16.32
CA ASN A 46 -15.86 -1.07 -17.40
C ASN A 46 -14.42 -0.66 -17.74
N SER A 47 -13.47 -0.84 -16.81
CA SER A 47 -12.03 -0.61 -17.03
C SER A 47 -11.42 -1.49 -18.14
N CYS A 48 -12.03 -2.64 -18.41
CA CYS A 48 -11.63 -3.57 -19.46
C CYS A 48 -12.18 -3.22 -20.85
N TYR A 49 -13.10 -2.26 -20.96
CA TYR A 49 -13.68 -1.86 -22.23
C TYR A 49 -13.03 -0.57 -22.74
N ASP A 50 -12.87 -0.47 -24.06
CA ASP A 50 -12.42 0.76 -24.68
C ASP A 50 -13.51 1.82 -24.58
N THR A 51 -13.14 3.02 -24.16
CA THR A 51 -14.04 4.16 -24.17
C THR A 51 -14.11 4.65 -25.61
N ILE A 52 -15.13 4.19 -26.35
CA ILE A 52 -15.41 4.70 -27.69
C ILE A 52 -15.75 6.19 -27.51
N GLN A 53 -14.82 7.09 -27.85
CA GLN A 53 -15.20 8.47 -28.08
C GLN A 53 -16.09 8.46 -29.33
N GLU A 54 -17.34 8.89 -29.16
CA GLU A 54 -18.32 9.06 -30.23
C GLU A 54 -17.77 10.01 -31.30
N VAL A 55 -17.02 9.48 -32.25
CA VAL A 55 -16.72 10.13 -33.51
C VAL A 55 -17.41 9.27 -34.55
N ASN A 56 -18.61 9.71 -34.93
CA ASN A 56 -19.49 9.27 -36.01
C ASN A 56 -20.82 8.66 -35.53
N GLN A 57 -21.83 9.52 -35.56
CA GLN A 57 -23.23 9.17 -35.77
C GLN A 57 -23.36 8.12 -36.89
N GLU A 58 -24.32 7.21 -36.74
CA GLU A 58 -24.76 6.22 -37.73
C GLU A 58 -24.00 4.88 -37.78
N THR A 59 -23.81 4.20 -36.65
CA THR A 59 -23.94 2.73 -36.66
C THR A 59 -24.44 2.24 -35.31
N PHE A 60 -25.61 1.61 -35.32
CA PHE A 60 -26.22 0.98 -34.15
C PHE A 60 -25.44 -0.31 -33.81
N THR A 61 -24.28 -0.18 -33.19
CA THR A 61 -23.59 -1.28 -32.51
C THR A 61 -23.05 -0.75 -31.18
N ASN A 62 -23.87 -0.84 -30.12
CA ASN A 62 -23.43 -0.73 -28.72
C ASN A 62 -22.54 -1.93 -28.31
N ALA A 63 -21.58 -2.29 -29.15
CA ALA A 63 -20.58 -3.29 -28.83
C ALA A 63 -19.39 -2.53 -28.23
N GLN A 64 -19.39 -2.36 -26.91
CA GLN A 64 -18.19 -1.94 -26.20
C GLN A 64 -17.08 -2.94 -26.54
N GLN A 65 -16.00 -2.46 -27.14
CA GLN A 65 -14.88 -3.32 -27.51
C GLN A 65 -14.10 -3.68 -26.25
N LEU A 66 -13.91 -4.98 -26.02
CA LEU A 66 -13.14 -5.50 -24.89
C LEU A 66 -11.64 -5.46 -25.22
N LYS A 67 -10.83 -4.91 -24.31
CA LYS A 67 -9.38 -4.87 -24.43
C LYS A 67 -8.82 -6.28 -24.46
N GLN A 68 -8.08 -6.60 -25.52
CA GLN A 68 -7.52 -7.93 -25.73
C GLN A 68 -6.19 -8.14 -25.01
N GLY A 69 -5.47 -7.05 -24.69
CA GLY A 69 -4.16 -7.10 -24.05
C GLY A 69 -4.25 -7.44 -22.55
N GLY A 70 -3.40 -8.35 -22.08
CA GLY A 70 -3.22 -8.63 -20.66
C GLY A 70 -2.31 -7.61 -19.97
N CYS A 71 -2.55 -7.36 -18.69
CA CYS A 71 -1.79 -6.39 -17.88
C CYS A 71 -0.41 -6.88 -17.47
N GLY A 72 -0.11 -8.19 -17.52
CA GLY A 72 1.14 -8.74 -16.99
C GLY A 72 2.41 -8.17 -17.65
N ALA A 73 2.47 -8.18 -18.99
CA ALA A 73 3.61 -7.66 -19.74
C ALA A 73 3.84 -6.14 -19.55
N PRO A 74 2.83 -5.26 -19.72
CA PRO A 74 3.03 -3.82 -19.52
C PRO A 74 3.34 -3.49 -18.05
N LEU A 75 2.75 -4.21 -17.09
CA LEU A 75 3.05 -4.02 -15.67
C LEU A 75 4.48 -4.42 -15.33
N LYS A 76 4.98 -5.53 -15.87
CA LYS A 76 6.38 -5.96 -15.70
C LYS A 76 7.34 -4.92 -16.26
N TYR A 77 7.11 -4.50 -17.50
CA TYR A 77 7.92 -3.49 -18.16
C TYR A 77 7.96 -2.19 -17.35
N TRP A 78 6.80 -1.73 -16.86
CA TRP A 78 6.72 -0.53 -16.03
C TRP A 78 7.49 -0.68 -14.72
N LEU A 79 7.42 -1.84 -14.06
CA LEU A 79 8.10 -2.08 -12.79
C LEU A 79 9.63 -2.12 -12.94
N ASP A 80 10.11 -2.69 -14.05
CA ASP A 80 11.54 -2.72 -14.38
C ASP A 80 12.07 -1.33 -14.75
N ASP A 81 11.32 -0.59 -15.56
CA ASP A 81 11.67 0.77 -16.00
C ASP A 81 11.67 1.77 -14.82
N ASN A 82 10.71 1.63 -13.90
CA ASN A 82 10.53 2.53 -12.77
C ASN A 82 11.23 2.05 -11.49
N LYS A 83 12.27 1.20 -11.62
CA LYS A 83 12.99 0.65 -10.48
C LYS A 83 13.54 1.67 -9.50
N ALA A 84 14.05 2.79 -10.00
CA ALA A 84 14.57 3.85 -9.16
C ALA A 84 13.45 4.51 -8.32
N THR A 85 12.27 4.69 -8.92
CA THR A 85 11.13 5.35 -8.28
C THR A 85 10.59 4.49 -7.14
N TRP A 86 10.28 3.22 -7.37
CA TRP A 86 9.73 2.39 -6.30
C TRP A 86 10.77 2.06 -5.21
N CYS A 87 12.05 1.88 -5.57
CA CYS A 87 13.12 1.72 -4.58
C CYS A 87 13.24 2.94 -3.65
N SER A 88 13.17 4.15 -4.21
CA SER A 88 13.29 5.38 -3.40
C SER A 88 12.10 5.57 -2.46
N ILE A 89 10.88 5.23 -2.90
CA ILE A 89 9.68 5.25 -2.06
C ILE A 89 9.83 4.25 -0.90
N LEU A 90 10.25 3.01 -1.18
CA LEU A 90 10.47 2.00 -0.13
C LEU A 90 11.55 2.43 0.87
N ALA A 91 12.65 3.00 0.38
CA ALA A 91 13.72 3.51 1.24
C ALA A 91 13.23 4.66 2.14
N ALA A 92 12.44 5.59 1.58
CA ALA A 92 11.87 6.71 2.33
C ALA A 92 10.89 6.23 3.41
N LEU A 93 10.01 5.28 3.08
CA LEU A 93 9.08 4.67 4.04
C LEU A 93 9.83 3.93 5.15
N GLY A 94 10.87 3.17 4.80
CA GLY A 94 11.72 2.49 5.78
C GLY A 94 12.44 3.46 6.71
N GLY A 95 12.99 4.54 6.16
CA GLY A 95 13.62 5.61 6.95
C GLY A 95 12.64 6.29 7.90
N LEU A 96 11.43 6.61 7.41
CA LEU A 96 10.37 7.20 8.24
C LEU A 96 9.99 6.26 9.40
N GLN A 97 9.85 4.96 9.13
CA GLN A 97 9.49 3.98 10.16
C GLN A 97 10.58 3.85 11.23
N LEU A 98 11.86 3.84 10.83
CA LEU A 98 12.97 3.85 11.78
C LEU A 98 12.97 5.11 12.64
N MET A 99 12.74 6.28 12.04
CA MET A 99 12.66 7.55 12.77
C MET A 99 11.52 7.52 13.81
N CYS A 100 10.34 7.01 13.45
CA CYS A 100 9.22 6.85 14.38
C CYS A 100 9.59 5.93 15.56
N ILE A 101 10.27 4.81 15.32
CA ILE A 101 10.70 3.89 16.39
C ILE A 101 11.69 4.57 17.34
N VAL A 102 12.68 5.27 16.81
CA VAL A 102 13.67 6.01 17.61
C VAL A 102 12.99 7.07 18.49
N LEU A 103 12.05 7.83 17.92
CA LEU A 103 11.27 8.82 18.68
C LEU A 103 10.44 8.17 19.79
N CYS A 104 9.75 7.07 19.50
CA CYS A 104 8.99 6.33 20.51
C CYS A 104 9.88 5.87 21.68
N ILE A 105 11.05 5.28 21.38
CA ILE A 105 12.01 4.86 22.41
C ILE A 105 12.50 6.06 23.23
N HIS A 106 12.84 7.16 22.56
CA HIS A 106 13.31 8.38 23.22
C HIS A 106 12.26 8.95 24.19
N ILE A 107 10.99 8.99 23.77
CA ILE A 107 9.88 9.44 24.61
C ILE A 107 9.71 8.52 25.82
N ILE A 108 9.74 7.20 25.62
CA ILE A 108 9.62 6.22 26.71
C ILE A 108 10.76 6.38 27.73
N HIS A 109 12.01 6.53 27.27
CA HIS A 109 13.16 6.77 28.15
C HIS A 109 13.00 8.07 28.95
N LYS A 110 12.64 9.17 28.29
CA LYS A 110 12.36 10.46 28.96
C LYS A 110 11.26 10.35 30.00
N LEU A 111 10.19 9.59 29.74
CA LEU A 111 9.11 9.38 30.69
C LEU A 111 9.55 8.50 31.86
N LYS A 112 10.36 7.45 31.61
CA LYS A 112 10.94 6.61 32.66
C LYS A 112 11.85 7.41 33.60
N ASP A 113 12.69 8.29 33.05
CA ASP A 113 13.57 9.15 33.85
C ASP A 113 12.77 10.15 34.69
N LYS A 114 11.74 10.78 34.11
CA LYS A 114 10.84 11.68 34.85
C LYS A 114 10.03 10.95 35.92
N ALA A 115 9.53 9.75 35.63
CA ALA A 115 8.79 8.93 36.59
C ALA A 115 9.69 8.42 37.72
N GLY A 116 10.93 8.03 37.41
CA GLY A 116 11.96 7.64 38.37
C GLY A 116 12.36 8.81 39.29
N TYR A 117 12.56 10.00 38.71
CA TYR A 117 12.83 11.23 39.47
C TYR A 117 11.66 11.59 40.39
N LYS A 118 10.42 11.56 39.90
CA LYS A 118 9.23 11.82 40.73
C LYS A 118 9.10 10.81 41.87
N ARG A 119 9.26 9.50 41.61
CA ARG A 119 9.23 8.46 42.66
C ARG A 119 10.34 8.64 43.70
N ALA A 120 11.56 8.99 43.27
CA ALA A 120 12.67 9.23 44.19
C ALA A 120 12.46 10.48 45.06
N SER A 121 11.90 11.55 44.48
CA SER A 121 11.55 12.77 45.21
C SER A 121 10.42 12.54 46.23
N ASP A 122 9.38 11.78 45.85
CA ASP A 122 8.24 11.48 46.72
C ASP A 122 8.65 10.59 47.90
N LYS A 123 9.54 9.60 47.63
CA LYS A 123 10.11 8.73 48.67
C LYS A 123 10.98 9.48 49.67
N ARG A 124 11.69 10.55 49.27
CA ARG A 124 12.47 11.39 50.20
C ARG A 124 11.55 12.24 51.09
N ARG A 125 10.49 12.84 50.55
CA ARG A 125 9.52 13.63 51.34
C ARG A 125 8.84 12.82 52.44
N LEU A 126 8.39 11.60 52.13
CA LEU A 126 7.76 10.71 53.12
C LEU A 126 8.71 10.27 54.24
N HIS A 127 10.01 10.20 53.98
CA HIS A 127 11.00 9.81 55.00
C HIS A 127 11.35 10.98 55.93
N ASP A 128 11.30 12.21 55.42
CA ASP A 128 11.50 13.44 56.20
C ASP A 128 10.31 13.69 57.15
N GLU A 129 9.08 13.49 56.67
CA GLU A 129 7.89 13.58 57.52
C GLU A 129 7.93 12.57 58.67
N LYS A 130 8.31 11.32 58.43
CA LYS A 130 8.41 10.32 59.52
C LYS A 130 9.47 10.65 60.57
N GLY A 131 10.52 11.39 60.23
CA GLY A 131 11.51 11.89 61.19
C GLY A 131 10.97 13.02 62.08
N ALA A 132 10.02 13.81 61.58
CA ALA A 132 9.46 14.96 62.29
C ALA A 132 8.42 14.60 63.37
N TYR A 133 7.85 13.38 63.33
CA TYR A 133 6.83 12.92 64.30
C TYR A 133 7.38 11.89 65.33
N SER A 134 8.70 11.79 65.49
CA SER A 134 9.40 10.83 66.37
C SER A 134 9.96 11.45 67.67
N LEU A 135 9.45 12.60 68.10
CA LEU A 135 9.76 13.26 69.38
C LEU A 135 8.54 13.19 70.30
#